data_AF-A0AA97G742-F1
#
_entry.id   AF-A0AA97G742-F1
#
_cell.length_a   1.000
_cell.length_b   1.000
_cell.length_c   1.000
_cell.angle_alpha   90.00
_cell.angle_beta   90.00
_cell.angle_gamma   90.00
#
_symmetry.space_group_name_H-M   'P 1'
#
loop_
_entity.id
_entity.type
_entity.pdbx_description
1 polymer ?
#
loop_
_entity_poly.entity_id
_entity_poly.type
_entity_poly.pdbx_seq_one_letter_code
_entity_poly.pdbx_strand_id
1 'polypeptide(L)' 'MHETIKQESAQQGVNYLKTELKNFWKDRKKLIEVLHYLSRMEHIDHLDHWEADAEAAKTLAGALENTNG' A
#
# COMPACT_ATOMS: atom_id res chain seq x y z
N MET A 1 5.64 12.18 -15.19
CA MET A 1 6.79 11.76 -14.34
C MET A 1 6.33 11.37 -12.94
N HIS A 2 5.52 12.18 -12.23
CA HIS A 2 5.08 11.88 -10.86
C HIS A 2 4.26 10.57 -10.72
N GLU A 3 3.33 10.30 -11.64
CA GLU A 3 2.55 9.05 -11.64
C GLU A 3 3.41 7.81 -11.89
N THR A 4 4.40 7.92 -12.80
CA THR A 4 5.37 6.85 -13.08
C THR A 4 6.19 6.50 -11.84
N ILE A 5 6.64 7.50 -11.08
CA ILE A 5 7.40 7.32 -9.83
C ILE A 5 6.53 6.66 -8.75
N LYS A 6 5.27 7.09 -8.61
CA LYS A 6 4.33 6.46 -7.67
C LYS A 6 4.09 4.98 -8.01
N GLN A 7 3.90 4.67 -9.29
CA GLN A 7 3.69 3.31 -9.76
C GLN A 7 4.93 2.43 -9.55
N GLU A 8 6.13 2.97 -9.80
CA GLU A 8 7.40 2.28 -9.55
C GLU A 8 7.59 1.99 -8.05
N SER A 9 7.34 2.97 -7.18
CA SER A 9 7.40 2.81 -5.73
C SER A 9 6.40 1.77 -5.21
N ALA A 10 5.19 1.74 -5.78
CA ALA A 10 4.16 0.78 -5.40
C ALA A 10 4.58 -0.65 -5.77
N GLN A 11 5.13 -0.83 -6.98
CA GLN A 11 5.61 -2.13 -7.43
C GLN A 11 6.78 -2.65 -6.59
N GLN A 12 7.68 -1.76 -6.16
CA GLN A 12 8.74 -2.10 -5.21
C GLN A 12 8.17 -2.57 -3.86
N GLY A 13 7.14 -1.89 -3.35
CA GLY A 13 6.43 -2.30 -2.14
C GLY A 13 5.78 -3.68 -2.26
N VAL A 14 5.14 -3.98 -3.39
CA VAL A 14 4.59 -5.32 -3.66
C VAL A 14 5.70 -6.38 -3.67
N ASN A 15 6.82 -6.10 -4.33
CA ASN A 15 7.93 -7.05 -4.41
C ASN A 15 8.55 -7.33 -3.04
N TYR A 16 8.74 -6.30 -2.21
CA TYR A 16 9.18 -6.45 -0.83
C TYR A 16 8.24 -7.33 0.00
N LEU A 17 6.92 -7.11 -0.10
CA LEU A 17 5.96 -7.95 0.61
C LEU A 17 6.00 -9.41 0.15
N LYS A 18 6.24 -9.66 -1.15
CA LYS A 18 6.40 -11.02 -1.69
C LYS A 18 7.67 -11.71 -1.16
N THR A 19 8.75 -10.97 -0.92
CA THR A 19 10.00 -11.55 -0.41
C THR A 19 9.93 -11.83 1.09
N GLU A 20 9.33 -10.92 1.86
CA GLU A 20 9.28 -11.04 3.33
C GLU A 20 8.20 -12.00 3.82
N LEU A 21 7.06 -12.07 3.14
CA LEU A 21 5.92 -12.87 3.59
C LEU A 21 5.89 -14.25 2.93
N LYS A 22 6.25 -15.27 3.71
CA LYS A 22 6.22 -16.68 3.28
C LYS A 22 4.88 -17.11 2.65
N ASN A 23 3.76 -16.58 3.16
CA ASN A 23 2.42 -16.89 2.69
C ASN A 23 1.74 -15.68 2.02
N PHE A 24 2.51 -14.84 1.32
CA PHE A 24 2.04 -13.61 0.68
C PHE A 24 0.66 -13.74 0.00
N TRP A 25 0.47 -14.75 -0.84
CA TRP A 25 -0.79 -14.94 -1.58
C TRP A 25 -1.99 -15.21 -0.67
N LYS A 26 -1.78 -15.93 0.43
CA LYS A 26 -2.82 -16.22 1.42
C LYS A 26 -3.15 -14.98 2.25
N ASP A 27 -2.12 -14.20 2.60
CA ASP A 27 -2.24 -13.03 3.46
C ASP A 27 -2.58 -11.74 2.69
N ARG A 28 -2.47 -11.73 1.36
CA ARG A 28 -2.70 -10.58 0.48
C ARG A 28 -4.02 -9.87 0.76
N LYS A 29 -5.11 -10.62 0.90
CA LYS A 29 -6.43 -10.02 1.19
C LYS A 29 -6.42 -9.28 2.51
N LYS A 30 -5.82 -9.87 3.56
CA LYS A 30 -5.71 -9.23 4.87
C LYS A 30 -4.81 -7.98 4.82
N LEU A 31 -3.73 -8.00 4.05
CA LEU A 31 -2.86 -6.83 3.87
C LEU A 31 -3.59 -5.67 3.20
N ILE A 32 -4.38 -5.95 2.16
CA ILE A 32 -5.20 -4.95 1.47
C ILE A 32 -6.17 -4.29 2.46
N GLU A 33 -6.87 -5.07 3.28
CA GLU A 33 -7.80 -4.52 4.30
C GLU A 33 -7.09 -3.64 5.34
N VAL A 34 -5.90 -4.04 5.81
CA VAL A 34 -5.12 -3.24 6.75
C VAL A 34 -4.66 -1.93 6.10
N LEU A 35 -4.18 -1.97 4.86
CA LEU A 35 -3.74 -0.77 4.14
C LEU A 35 -4.90 0.19 3.86
N HIS A 36 -6.10 -0.33 3.55
CA HIS A 36 -7.32 0.48 3.43
C HIS A 36 -7.80 1.05 4.77
N TYR A 37 -7.54 0.37 5.88
CA TYR A 37 -7.79 0.95 7.19
C TYR A 37 -6.83 2.11 7.48
N LEU A 38 -5.55 1.95 7.16
CA LEU A 38 -4.53 2.98 7.35
C LEU A 38 -4.73 4.19 6.43
N SER A 39 -5.13 3.99 5.18
CA SER A 39 -5.38 5.10 4.25
C SER A 39 -6.51 6.02 4.70
N ARG A 40 -7.46 5.53 5.50
CA ARG A 40 -8.54 6.35 6.06
C ARG A 40 -8.12 7.25 7.22
N MET A 41 -6.86 7.14 7.68
CA MET A 41 -6.34 7.97 8.77
C MET A 41 -5.92 9.38 8.29
N GLU A 42 -5.96 9.67 6.99
CA GLU A 42 -5.64 11.00 6.41
C GLU A 42 -6.51 12.15 6.95
N HIS A 43 -7.66 11.85 7.56
CA HIS A 43 -8.61 12.85 8.07
C HIS A 43 -8.47 13.15 9.58
N ILE A 44 -7.38 12.74 10.22
CA ILE A 44 -7.13 13.06 11.62
C ILE A 44 -6.41 14.42 11.68
N ASP A 45 -7.17 15.48 12.00
CA ASP A 45 -6.83 16.93 11.97
C ASP A 45 -5.55 17.39 12.72
N HIS A 46 -4.75 16.47 13.27
CA HIS A 46 -3.51 16.76 14.02
C HIS A 46 -2.31 15.92 13.59
N LEU A 47 -2.40 15.19 12.48
CA LEU A 47 -1.36 14.31 11.97
C LEU A 47 -0.97 14.69 10.54
N ASP A 48 -0.55 15.93 10.32
CA ASP A 48 -0.10 16.43 9.00
C ASP A 48 1.00 15.55 8.35
N HIS A 49 1.77 14.82 9.15
CA HIS A 49 2.79 13.89 8.66
C HIS A 49 2.22 12.54 8.17
N TRP A 50 0.99 12.18 8.54
CA TRP A 50 0.34 10.91 8.16
C TRP A 50 -0.37 10.98 6.81
N GLU A 51 -0.60 12.17 6.25
CA GLU A 51 -1.21 12.32 4.92
C GLU A 51 -0.39 11.58 3.86
N ALA A 52 0.95 11.71 3.92
CA ALA A 52 1.86 11.00 3.02
C ALA A 52 1.82 9.48 3.22
N ASP A 53 1.75 9.02 4.47
CA ASP A 53 1.66 7.60 4.81
C ASP A 53 0.31 6.99 4.39
N ALA A 54 -0.78 7.74 4.51
CA ALA A 54 -2.11 7.33 4.09
C ALA A 54 -2.21 7.20 2.56
N GLU A 55 -1.66 8.17 1.82
CA GLU A 55 -1.56 8.12 0.36
C GLU A 55 -0.64 6.98 -0.12
N ALA A 56 0.46 6.71 0.59
CA ALA A 56 1.32 5.56 0.32
C ALA A 56 0.57 4.24 0.56
N ALA A 57 -0.18 4.13 1.67
CA ALA A 57 -0.97 2.94 2.00
C ALA A 57 -2.05 2.66 0.95
N LYS A 58 -2.76 3.70 0.50
CA LYS A 58 -3.75 3.65 -0.58
C LYS A 58 -3.14 3.20 -1.90
N THR A 59 -1.99 3.75 -2.27
CA THR A 59 -1.27 3.40 -3.49
C THR A 59 -0.83 1.92 -3.46
N LEU A 60 -0.29 1.46 -2.32
CA LEU A 60 0.15 0.08 -2.15
C LEU A 60 -1.03 -0.90 -2.14
N ALA A 61 -2.15 -0.56 -1.51
CA ALA A 61 -3.37 -1.36 -1.55
C ALA A 61 -3.86 -1.58 -2.99
N GLY A 62 -3.95 -0.50 -3.78
CA GLY A 62 -4.32 -0.58 -5.19
C GLY A 62 -3.33 -1.40 -6.03
N ALA A 63 -2.02 -1.29 -5.77
CA ALA A 63 -1.03 -2.12 -6.43
C ALA A 63 -1.16 -3.60 -6.07
N LEU A 64 -1.44 -3.92 -4.81
CA LEU A 64 -1.72 -5.28 -4.38
C LEU A 64 -2.99 -5.82 -5.04
N GLU A 65 -4.07 -5.05 -5.12
CA GLU A 65 -5.33 -5.41 -5.78
C GLU A 65 -5.14 -5.75 -7.27
N ASN A 66 -4.29 -4.99 -7.96
CA ASN A 66 -3.97 -5.21 -9.37
C ASN A 66 -2.87 -6.25 -9.62
N THR A 67 -2.21 -6.74 -8.57
CA THR A 67 -1.22 -7.80 -8.68
C THR A 67 -1.90 -9.15 -8.86
N ASN A 68 -1.83 -9.69 -10.08
CA ASN A 68 -2.21 -11.07 -10.39
C ASN A 68 -1.06 -12.03 -10.04
N GLY A 69 -1.41 -13.26 -9.69
CA GLY A 69 -0.48 -14.35 -9.37
C GLY A 69 -0.11 -15.20 -10.56
#